data_AF-A0A0G0B1M3-F1
#
_entry.id   AF-A0A0G0B1M3-F1
#
_cell.length_a   1.000
_cell.length_b   1.000
_cell.length_c   1.000
_cell.angle_alpha   90.00
_cell.angle_beta   90.00
_cell.angle_gamma   90.00
#
_symmetry.space_group_name_H-M   'P 1'
#
loop_
_entity.id
_entity.type
_entity.pdbx_description
1 polymer ?
#
loop_
_entity_poly.entity_id
_entity_poly.type
_entity_poly.pdbx_seq_one_letter_code
_entity_poly.pdbx_strand_id
1 'polypeptide(L)'
;MILCEDTRVTRKLLDRYEIKVPVMSYHQHSKIGKIDEIVSRLKNGENMALVTDAGTPGVSDPGNILVKEVISEGVKVIPIPGASAIGALISVAGIDMQKFVFLGFPPHKKGRQTFFKEAMEFKYPVMYYDSPHRLLKNLELLKELGFEKNIIVGRELTKMFEEVVRGNADEIIEYFSRKEKIKGELVVILN
;
A
#
# COMPACT_ATOMS: atom_id res chain seq x y z
N MET A 1 4.22 15.74 -18.21
CA MET A 1 5.24 15.58 -17.13
C MET A 1 4.81 14.46 -16.20
N ILE A 2 5.72 13.83 -15.46
CA ILE A 2 5.39 12.80 -14.45
C ILE A 2 5.74 13.30 -13.05
N LEU A 3 4.78 13.27 -12.14
CA LEU A 3 4.94 13.48 -10.71
C LEU A 3 5.20 12.11 -10.05
N CYS A 4 6.23 11.99 -9.23
CA CYS A 4 6.65 10.70 -8.66
C CYS A 4 7.23 10.85 -7.26
N GLU A 5 7.16 9.81 -6.44
CA GLU A 5 7.75 9.82 -5.09
C GLU A 5 9.28 9.86 -5.14
N ASP A 6 9.90 8.85 -5.74
CA ASP A 6 11.34 8.82 -6.02
C ASP A 6 11.62 8.86 -7.52
N THR A 7 12.20 9.98 -7.96
CA THR A 7 12.63 10.17 -9.35
C THR A 7 13.60 9.10 -9.83
N ARG A 8 14.42 8.51 -8.93
CA ARG A 8 15.39 7.46 -9.28
C ARG A 8 14.70 6.13 -9.56
N VAL A 9 13.64 5.81 -8.82
CA VAL A 9 12.82 4.60 -9.04
C VAL A 9 12.07 4.75 -10.36
N THR A 10 11.37 5.88 -10.53
CA THR A 10 10.58 6.16 -11.73
C THR A 10 11.46 6.22 -12.99
N ARG A 11 12.65 6.83 -12.92
CA ARG A 11 13.58 6.90 -14.07
C ARG A 11 13.96 5.52 -14.59
N LYS A 12 14.25 4.54 -13.72
CA LYS A 12 14.54 3.15 -14.16
C LYS A 12 13.40 2.56 -14.97
N LEU A 13 12.15 2.80 -14.56
CA LEU A 13 10.96 2.35 -15.27
C LEU A 13 10.83 3.04 -16.64
N LEU A 14 10.99 4.36 -16.67
CA LEU A 14 10.90 5.14 -17.91
C LEU A 14 12.00 4.75 -18.91
N ASP A 15 13.23 4.58 -18.43
CA ASP A 15 14.38 4.18 -19.27
C ASP A 15 14.16 2.78 -19.86
N ARG A 16 13.61 1.84 -19.08
CA ARG A 16 13.28 0.48 -19.54
C ARG A 16 12.28 0.44 -20.70
N TYR A 17 11.40 1.44 -20.78
CA TYR A 17 10.40 1.59 -21.84
C TYR A 17 10.73 2.74 -22.81
N GLU A 18 11.95 3.28 -22.75
CA GLU A 18 12.42 4.37 -23.62
C GLU A 18 11.56 5.65 -23.58
N ILE A 19 10.87 5.91 -22.46
CA ILE A 19 9.96 7.04 -22.27
C ILE A 19 10.75 8.29 -21.85
N LYS A 20 10.89 9.23 -22.78
CA LYS A 20 11.60 10.51 -22.55
C LYS A 20 10.64 11.63 -22.13
N VAL A 21 10.34 11.70 -20.84
CA VAL A 21 9.52 12.78 -20.25
C VAL A 21 10.19 13.39 -19.01
N PRO A 22 9.93 14.69 -18.70
CA PRO A 22 10.36 15.30 -17.45
C PRO A 22 9.67 14.64 -16.25
N VAL A 23 10.43 14.45 -15.17
CA VAL A 23 9.94 13.96 -13.88
C VAL A 23 10.08 15.06 -12.83
N MET A 24 9.16 15.09 -11.88
CA MET A 24 9.16 15.98 -10.72
C MET A 24 8.84 15.17 -9.47
N SER A 25 9.57 15.41 -8.39
CA SER A 25 9.31 14.75 -7.12
C SER A 25 8.06 15.31 -6.42
N TYR A 26 7.18 14.42 -5.99
CA TYR A 26 6.06 14.67 -5.09
C TYR A 26 5.90 13.46 -4.15
N HIS A 27 6.20 13.66 -2.87
CA HIS A 27 6.19 12.65 -1.81
C HIS A 27 5.67 13.26 -0.49
N GLN A 28 5.50 12.45 0.55
CA GLN A 28 4.84 12.82 1.82
C GLN A 28 5.43 14.05 2.55
N HIS A 29 6.67 14.44 2.24
CA HIS A 29 7.35 15.61 2.83
C HIS A 29 7.33 16.83 1.90
N SER A 30 6.59 16.75 0.79
CA SER A 30 6.44 17.87 -0.13
C SER A 30 5.69 19.00 0.57
N LYS A 31 6.23 20.21 0.48
CA LYS A 31 5.63 21.41 1.08
C LYS A 31 4.35 21.77 0.34
N ILE A 32 3.46 22.49 1.03
CA ILE A 32 2.19 22.95 0.46
C ILE A 32 2.38 23.76 -0.84
N GLY A 33 3.43 24.59 -0.90
CA GLY A 33 3.75 25.35 -2.12
C GLY A 33 4.08 24.48 -3.35
N LYS A 34 4.41 23.19 -3.15
CA LYS A 34 4.57 22.24 -4.26
C LYS A 34 3.23 21.86 -4.89
N ILE A 35 2.19 21.73 -4.07
CA ILE A 35 0.83 21.47 -4.54
C ILE A 35 0.34 22.68 -5.33
N ASP A 36 0.55 23.89 -4.81
CA ASP A 36 0.18 25.14 -5.48
C ASP A 36 0.87 25.28 -6.86
N GLU A 37 2.17 24.95 -6.93
CA GLU A 37 2.92 24.91 -8.20
C GLU A 37 2.28 23.95 -9.20
N ILE A 38 1.95 22.72 -8.76
CA ILE A 38 1.35 21.68 -9.62
C ILE A 38 -0.03 22.13 -10.12
N VAL A 39 -0.87 22.61 -9.21
CA VAL A 39 -2.23 23.09 -9.53
C VAL A 39 -2.19 24.24 -10.52
N SER A 40 -1.32 25.24 -10.29
CA SER A 40 -1.17 26.39 -11.20
C SER A 40 -0.81 25.94 -12.62
N ARG A 41 0.14 25.01 -12.74
CA ARG A 41 0.55 24.46 -14.04
C ARG A 41 -0.55 23.66 -14.73
N LEU A 42 -1.31 22.86 -13.99
CA LEU A 42 -2.47 22.14 -14.50
C LEU A 42 -3.55 23.10 -15.04
N LYS A 43 -3.83 24.20 -14.31
CA LYS A 43 -4.77 25.24 -14.75
C LYS A 43 -4.31 25.99 -15.99
N ASN A 44 -2.99 26.08 -16.21
CA ASN A 44 -2.39 26.64 -17.42
C ASN A 44 -2.39 25.66 -18.61
N GLY A 45 -3.08 24.51 -18.49
CA GLY A 45 -3.27 23.55 -19.58
C GLY A 45 -2.19 22.46 -19.68
N GLU A 46 -1.27 22.38 -18.72
CA GLU A 46 -0.31 21.26 -18.71
C GLU A 46 -0.98 19.94 -18.33
N ASN A 47 -0.54 18.85 -18.98
CA ASN A 47 -0.93 17.49 -18.62
C ASN A 47 0.15 16.81 -17.76
N MET A 48 -0.28 16.24 -16.64
CA MET A 48 0.60 15.54 -15.70
C MET A 48 0.07 14.14 -15.38
N ALA A 49 0.98 13.18 -15.26
CA ALA A 49 0.69 11.87 -14.69
C ALA A 49 1.26 11.79 -13.28
N LEU A 50 0.50 11.22 -12.34
CA LEU A 50 0.97 10.93 -10.99
C LEU A 50 1.29 9.44 -10.89
N VAL A 51 2.48 9.10 -10.39
CA VAL A 51 2.90 7.73 -10.10
C VAL A 51 3.43 7.63 -8.67
N THR A 52 3.32 6.45 -8.09
CA THR A 52 3.97 6.04 -6.84
C THR A 52 5.15 5.13 -7.18
N ASP A 53 6.05 4.89 -6.22
CA ASP A 53 7.17 3.96 -6.40
C ASP A 53 6.69 2.54 -6.74
N ALA A 54 5.50 2.13 -6.25
CA ALA A 54 4.88 0.86 -6.61
C ALA A 54 3.35 0.86 -6.44
N GLY A 55 2.64 0.29 -7.42
CA GLY A 55 1.21 0.04 -7.34
C GLY A 55 0.34 1.22 -7.78
N THR A 56 -0.75 1.46 -7.05
CA THR A 56 -1.77 2.46 -7.39
C THR A 56 -1.57 3.72 -6.53
N PRO A 57 -1.34 4.90 -7.14
CA PRO A 57 -1.20 6.15 -6.41
C PRO A 57 -2.42 6.50 -5.55
N GLY A 58 -2.18 7.06 -4.37
CA GLY A 58 -3.19 7.52 -3.42
C GLY A 58 -3.72 6.46 -2.44
N VAL A 59 -3.25 5.20 -2.51
CA VAL A 59 -3.68 4.13 -1.59
C VAL A 59 -2.93 4.17 -0.26
N SER A 60 -1.61 4.41 -0.28
CA SER A 60 -0.78 4.50 0.93
C SER A 60 0.41 5.45 0.73
N ASP A 61 0.19 6.46 -0.10
CA ASP A 61 1.13 7.49 -0.51
C ASP A 61 0.38 8.84 -0.54
N PRO A 62 1.05 10.00 -0.71
CA PRO A 62 0.42 11.31 -0.58
C PRO A 62 -0.48 11.70 -1.77
N GLY A 63 -0.66 10.82 -2.76
CA GLY A 63 -1.39 11.12 -3.99
C GLY A 63 -2.83 11.57 -3.74
N ASN A 64 -3.49 11.07 -2.70
CA ASN A 64 -4.84 11.48 -2.32
C ASN A 64 -4.93 12.97 -1.93
N ILE A 65 -3.88 13.53 -1.31
CA ILE A 65 -3.81 14.94 -0.93
C ILE A 65 -3.76 15.81 -2.18
N LEU A 66 -2.88 15.47 -3.14
CA LEU A 66 -2.80 16.19 -4.41
C LEU A 66 -4.10 16.09 -5.20
N VAL A 67 -4.66 14.88 -5.34
CA VAL A 67 -5.91 14.66 -6.09
C VAL A 67 -7.05 15.47 -5.51
N LYS A 68 -7.14 15.59 -4.18
CA LYS A 68 -8.15 16.43 -3.52
C LYS A 68 -8.05 17.89 -3.96
N GLU A 69 -6.85 18.49 -3.90
CA GLU A 69 -6.69 19.90 -4.26
C GLU A 69 -6.82 20.16 -5.76
N VAL A 70 -6.44 19.20 -6.60
CA VAL A 70 -6.65 19.27 -8.05
C VAL A 70 -8.16 19.25 -8.38
N ILE A 71 -8.93 18.40 -7.72
CA ILE A 71 -10.39 18.31 -7.91
C ILE A 71 -11.08 19.59 -7.43
N SER A 72 -10.69 20.16 -6.28
CA SER A 72 -11.31 21.40 -5.77
C SER A 72 -11.13 22.59 -6.70
N GLU A 73 -10.11 22.55 -7.56
CA GLU A 73 -9.82 23.57 -8.57
C GLU A 73 -10.48 23.30 -9.93
N GLY A 74 -11.34 22.28 -10.01
CA GLY A 74 -12.08 21.94 -11.23
C GLY A 74 -11.23 21.28 -12.32
N VAL A 75 -10.01 20.83 -11.99
CA VAL A 75 -9.13 20.14 -12.94
C VAL A 75 -9.57 18.68 -13.05
N LYS A 76 -9.66 18.19 -14.29
CA LYS A 76 -10.04 16.81 -14.59
C LYS A 76 -8.96 15.82 -14.11
N VAL A 77 -9.37 14.86 -13.28
CA VAL A 77 -8.53 13.72 -12.87
C VAL A 77 -9.02 12.46 -13.57
N ILE A 78 -8.10 11.68 -14.15
CA ILE A 78 -8.41 10.46 -14.91
C ILE A 78 -7.63 9.29 -14.28
N PRO A 79 -8.31 8.29 -13.69
CA PRO A 79 -7.64 7.11 -13.16
C PRO A 79 -7.26 6.14 -14.29
N ILE A 80 -6.09 5.51 -14.17
CA ILE A 80 -5.65 4.41 -15.04
C ILE A 80 -5.65 3.13 -14.20
N PRO A 81 -6.36 2.06 -14.62
CA PRO A 81 -6.31 0.79 -13.90
C PRO A 81 -4.90 0.22 -13.97
N GLY A 82 -4.44 -0.43 -12.90
CA GLY A 82 -3.07 -0.89 -12.81
C GLY A 82 -2.81 -1.82 -11.63
N ALA A 83 -1.52 -2.07 -11.37
CA ALA A 83 -1.08 -2.97 -10.32
C ALA A 83 -1.51 -2.48 -8.93
N SER A 84 -1.96 -3.43 -8.11
CA SER A 84 -2.31 -3.22 -6.71
C SER A 84 -1.98 -4.47 -5.91
N ALA A 85 -1.17 -4.32 -4.85
CA ALA A 85 -0.81 -5.43 -3.99
C ALA A 85 -2.04 -6.00 -3.25
N ILE A 86 -3.03 -5.15 -2.96
CA ILE A 86 -4.35 -5.54 -2.43
C ILE A 86 -5.07 -6.43 -3.44
N GLY A 87 -5.20 -5.97 -4.69
CA GLY A 87 -5.87 -6.72 -5.75
C GLY A 87 -5.16 -8.05 -6.07
N ALA A 88 -3.83 -8.05 -6.05
CA ALA A 88 -3.02 -9.24 -6.24
C ALA A 88 -3.23 -10.27 -5.13
N LEU A 89 -3.30 -9.87 -3.85
CA LEU A 89 -3.57 -10.83 -2.78
C LEU A 89 -5.02 -11.33 -2.80
N ILE A 90 -5.99 -10.45 -3.10
CA ILE A 90 -7.40 -10.83 -3.23
C ILE A 90 -7.59 -11.93 -4.28
N SER A 91 -6.94 -11.82 -5.45
CA SER A 91 -7.13 -12.77 -6.55
C SER A 91 -6.69 -14.19 -6.22
N VAL A 92 -5.82 -14.36 -5.21
CA VAL A 92 -5.32 -15.65 -4.75
C VAL A 92 -5.70 -15.96 -3.30
N ALA A 93 -6.54 -15.16 -2.65
CA ALA A 93 -6.86 -15.30 -1.23
C ALA A 93 -7.51 -16.66 -0.91
N GLY A 94 -8.40 -17.13 -1.78
CA GLY A 94 -9.13 -18.39 -1.60
C GLY A 94 -10.29 -18.29 -0.60
N ILE A 95 -10.77 -17.07 -0.31
CA ILE A 95 -11.93 -16.77 0.53
C ILE A 95 -12.84 -15.74 -0.18
N ASP A 96 -14.05 -15.52 0.35
CA ASP A 96 -14.95 -14.50 -0.18
C ASP A 96 -14.44 -13.08 0.13
N MET A 97 -13.99 -12.38 -0.91
CA MET A 97 -13.51 -11.00 -0.86
C MET A 97 -14.44 -10.01 -1.56
N GLN A 98 -15.73 -10.36 -1.77
CA GLN A 98 -16.71 -9.43 -2.35
C GLN A 98 -16.88 -8.15 -1.51
N LYS A 99 -16.68 -8.27 -0.19
CA LYS A 99 -16.65 -7.15 0.75
C LYS A 99 -15.42 -7.32 1.62
N PHE A 100 -14.63 -6.28 1.75
CA PHE A 100 -13.47 -6.24 2.63
C PHE A 100 -13.25 -4.81 3.12
N VAL A 101 -12.44 -4.68 4.16
CA VAL A 101 -12.02 -3.37 4.70
C VAL A 101 -10.52 -3.27 4.53
N PHE A 102 -10.01 -2.15 4.02
CA PHE A 102 -8.56 -1.89 3.97
C PHE A 102 -8.19 -0.81 4.99
N LEU A 103 -7.24 -1.12 5.87
CA LEU A 103 -6.84 -0.24 6.99
C LEU A 103 -5.45 0.41 6.82
N GLY A 104 -4.77 0.23 5.69
CA GLY A 104 -3.43 0.80 5.51
C GLY A 104 -2.38 0.11 6.38
N PHE A 105 -1.58 0.86 7.14
CA PHE A 105 -0.51 0.31 7.97
C PHE A 105 -0.81 0.41 9.48
N PRO A 106 -0.51 -0.64 10.28
CA PRO A 106 -0.55 -0.54 11.73
C PRO A 106 0.43 0.54 12.24
N PRO A 107 0.01 1.41 13.18
CA PRO A 107 0.88 2.41 13.79
C PRO A 107 2.16 1.80 14.37
N HIS A 108 3.29 2.49 14.22
CA HIS A 108 4.59 2.00 14.70
C HIS A 108 4.67 1.89 16.24
N LYS A 109 3.95 2.75 16.96
CA LYS A 109 4.02 2.89 18.43
C LYS A 109 2.60 2.97 19.03
N LYS A 110 2.22 4.15 19.55
CA LYS A 110 0.90 4.40 20.14
C LYS A 110 -0.19 4.17 19.10
N GLY A 111 -1.29 3.54 19.50
CA GLY A 111 -2.43 3.25 18.63
C GLY A 111 -2.40 1.87 17.94
N ARG A 112 -1.28 1.13 17.99
CA ARG A 112 -1.17 -0.19 17.34
C ARG A 112 -2.17 -1.22 17.88
N GLN A 113 -2.38 -1.27 19.20
CA GLN A 113 -3.37 -2.16 19.80
C GLN A 113 -4.80 -1.74 19.44
N THR A 114 -5.07 -0.43 19.40
CA THR A 114 -6.38 0.10 18.97
C THR A 114 -6.68 -0.28 17.52
N PHE A 115 -5.69 -0.14 16.63
CA PHE A 115 -5.78 -0.56 15.23
C PHE A 115 -6.21 -2.03 15.09
N PHE A 116 -5.58 -2.94 15.84
CA PHE A 116 -5.94 -4.36 15.75
C PHE A 116 -7.27 -4.67 16.43
N LYS A 117 -7.62 -3.99 17.53
CA LYS A 117 -8.97 -4.13 18.11
C LYS A 117 -10.06 -3.71 17.12
N GLU A 118 -9.89 -2.58 16.46
CA GLU A 118 -10.78 -2.10 15.40
C GLU A 118 -10.84 -3.12 14.24
N ALA A 119 -9.69 -3.64 13.80
CA ALA A 119 -9.63 -4.63 12.73
C ALA A 119 -10.45 -5.90 13.06
N MET A 120 -10.49 -6.33 14.32
CA MET A 120 -11.25 -7.51 14.73
C MET A 120 -12.76 -7.28 14.87
N GLU A 121 -13.21 -6.03 14.94
CA GLU A 121 -14.63 -5.67 15.08
C GLU A 121 -15.38 -5.74 13.74
N PHE A 122 -14.67 -5.73 12.62
CA PHE A 122 -15.31 -5.80 11.31
C PHE A 122 -15.89 -7.19 11.01
N LYS A 123 -17.09 -7.19 10.41
CA LYS A 123 -17.77 -8.39 9.94
C LYS A 123 -17.11 -9.02 8.70
N TYR A 124 -16.41 -8.22 7.91
CA TYR A 124 -15.81 -8.61 6.64
C TYR A 124 -14.29 -8.77 6.79
N PRO A 125 -13.63 -9.52 5.89
CA PRO A 125 -12.18 -9.63 5.91
C PRO A 125 -11.49 -8.27 5.92
N VAL A 126 -10.47 -8.13 6.75
CA VAL A 126 -9.69 -6.90 6.90
C VAL A 126 -8.32 -7.08 6.27
N MET A 127 -7.97 -6.17 5.37
CA MET A 127 -6.68 -6.09 4.71
C MET A 127 -5.84 -4.95 5.27
N TYR A 128 -4.54 -5.19 5.42
CA TYR A 128 -3.60 -4.15 5.78
C TYR A 128 -2.20 -4.47 5.22
N TYR A 129 -1.37 -3.45 5.11
CA TYR A 129 0.05 -3.60 4.80
C TYR A 129 0.86 -3.73 6.09
N ASP A 130 1.87 -4.62 6.07
CA ASP A 130 2.75 -4.79 7.23
C ASP A 130 4.22 -4.59 6.88
N SER A 131 5.00 -4.24 7.90
CA SER A 131 6.45 -4.19 7.82
C SER A 131 7.03 -5.58 8.12
N PRO A 132 8.02 -6.05 7.34
CA PRO A 132 8.70 -7.31 7.63
C PRO A 132 9.38 -7.32 9.00
N HIS A 133 9.73 -6.16 9.53
CA HIS A 133 10.32 -5.99 10.86
C HIS A 133 9.31 -6.10 12.01
N ARG A 134 8.00 -6.03 11.71
CA ARG A 134 6.94 -6.00 12.71
C ARG A 134 5.93 -7.14 12.57
N LEU A 135 5.94 -7.89 11.47
CA LEU A 135 5.00 -8.98 11.22
C LEU A 135 4.82 -9.89 12.43
N LEU A 136 5.89 -10.51 12.94
CA LEU A 136 5.81 -11.40 14.10
C LEU A 136 5.23 -10.69 15.33
N LYS A 137 5.68 -9.45 15.61
CA LYS A 137 5.19 -8.64 16.73
C LYS A 137 3.71 -8.24 16.59
N ASN A 138 3.18 -8.20 15.38
CA ASN A 138 1.78 -7.89 15.11
C ASN A 138 0.91 -9.14 15.20
N LEU A 139 1.40 -10.29 14.72
CA LEU A 139 0.74 -11.58 14.87
C LEU A 139 0.64 -12.00 16.33
N GLU A 140 1.70 -11.81 17.12
CA GLU A 140 1.66 -12.05 18.57
C GLU A 140 0.63 -11.15 19.27
N LEU A 141 0.55 -9.88 18.87
CA LEU A 141 -0.44 -8.96 19.41
C LEU A 141 -1.88 -9.37 19.03
N LEU A 142 -2.11 -9.85 17.80
CA LEU A 142 -3.41 -10.39 17.39
C LEU A 142 -3.79 -11.61 18.23
N LYS A 143 -2.84 -12.50 18.49
CA LYS A 143 -3.01 -13.65 19.38
C LYS A 143 -3.35 -13.22 20.82
N GLU A 144 -2.60 -12.27 21.38
CA GLU A 144 -2.86 -11.69 22.71
C GLU A 144 -4.26 -11.05 22.81
N LEU A 145 -4.75 -10.50 21.69
CA LEU A 145 -6.09 -9.90 21.59
C LEU A 145 -7.21 -10.94 21.36
N GLY A 146 -6.87 -12.22 21.23
CA GLY A 146 -7.83 -13.30 21.02
C GLY A 146 -8.31 -13.47 19.59
N PHE A 147 -7.50 -13.07 18.60
CA PHE A 147 -7.82 -13.35 17.19
C PHE A 147 -7.55 -14.82 16.86
N GLU A 148 -8.62 -15.62 16.77
CA GLU A 148 -8.55 -17.07 16.54
C GLU A 148 -8.82 -17.48 15.08
N LYS A 149 -9.15 -16.52 14.22
CA LYS A 149 -9.53 -16.80 12.83
C LYS A 149 -8.31 -16.91 11.90
N ASN A 150 -8.58 -17.29 10.65
CA ASN A 150 -7.55 -17.45 9.63
C ASN A 150 -6.95 -16.11 9.21
N ILE A 151 -5.64 -16.13 9.01
CA ILE A 151 -4.84 -15.04 8.48
C ILE A 151 -4.23 -15.49 7.16
N ILE A 152 -4.10 -14.56 6.21
CA ILE A 152 -3.42 -14.80 4.94
C ILE A 152 -2.32 -13.73 4.80
N VAL A 153 -1.08 -14.15 4.59
CA VAL A 153 0.06 -13.25 4.40
C VAL A 153 0.61 -13.43 2.99
N GLY A 154 0.46 -12.41 2.15
CA GLY A 154 1.16 -12.28 0.88
C GLY A 154 2.49 -11.56 1.08
N ARG A 155 3.61 -12.21 0.73
CA ARG A 155 4.95 -11.63 0.77
C ARG A 155 5.51 -11.53 -0.64
N GLU A 156 6.11 -10.38 -0.95
CA GLU A 156 6.84 -10.16 -2.22
C GLU A 156 6.01 -10.53 -3.46
N LEU A 157 4.71 -10.17 -3.44
CA LEU A 157 3.78 -10.45 -4.53
C LEU A 157 4.34 -9.93 -5.86
N THR A 158 4.22 -10.75 -6.90
CA THR A 158 4.73 -10.61 -8.27
C THR A 158 6.25 -10.69 -8.44
N LYS A 159 7.01 -10.95 -7.36
CA LYS A 159 8.48 -10.99 -7.39
C LYS A 159 9.02 -12.43 -7.31
N MET A 160 10.33 -12.60 -7.45
CA MET A 160 11.02 -13.90 -7.45
C MET A 160 10.80 -14.72 -6.17
N PHE A 161 10.60 -14.06 -5.03
CA PHE A 161 10.41 -14.69 -3.72
C PHE A 161 8.96 -14.57 -3.23
N GLU A 162 7.99 -14.57 -4.17
CA GLU A 162 6.57 -14.52 -3.84
C GLU A 162 6.16 -15.71 -2.95
N GLU A 163 5.43 -15.41 -1.88
CA GLU A 163 4.86 -16.41 -0.97
C GLU A 163 3.46 -16.00 -0.52
N VAL A 164 2.52 -16.94 -0.48
CA VAL A 164 1.19 -16.74 0.12
C VAL A 164 0.95 -17.79 1.18
N VAL A 165 1.05 -17.38 2.44
CA VAL A 165 0.95 -18.24 3.63
C VAL A 165 -0.44 -18.08 4.23
N ARG A 166 -1.07 -19.20 4.65
CA ARG A 166 -2.42 -19.23 5.23
C ARG A 166 -2.38 -20.07 6.49
N GLY A 167 -3.10 -19.64 7.51
CA GLY A 167 -3.22 -20.35 8.78
C GLY A 167 -3.71 -19.42 9.89
N ASN A 168 -3.80 -19.94 11.11
CA ASN A 168 -4.01 -19.10 12.29
C ASN A 168 -2.71 -18.34 12.66
N ALA A 169 -2.78 -17.50 13.70
CA ALA A 169 -1.63 -16.72 14.14
C ALA A 169 -0.41 -17.59 14.50
N ASP A 170 -0.61 -18.71 15.20
CA ASP A 170 0.46 -19.61 15.62
C ASP A 170 1.18 -20.25 14.42
N GLU A 171 0.44 -20.77 13.46
CA GLU A 171 0.97 -21.41 12.26
C GLU A 171 1.81 -20.43 11.42
N ILE A 172 1.34 -19.19 11.29
CA ILE A 172 2.04 -18.16 10.53
C ILE A 172 3.28 -17.67 11.28
N ILE A 173 3.19 -17.49 12.60
CA ILE A 173 4.36 -17.15 13.44
C ILE A 173 5.42 -18.24 13.30
N GLU A 174 5.04 -19.52 13.39
CA GLU A 174 5.96 -20.63 13.23
C GLU A 174 6.63 -20.61 11.84
N TYR A 175 5.85 -20.44 10.77
CA TYR A 175 6.37 -20.38 9.41
C TYR A 175 7.42 -19.28 9.22
N PHE A 176 7.13 -18.06 9.68
CA PHE A 176 8.01 -16.92 9.49
C PHE A 176 9.19 -16.89 10.47
N SER A 177 9.07 -17.51 11.64
CA SER A 177 10.15 -17.62 12.63
C SER A 177 11.27 -18.57 12.18
N ARG A 178 10.97 -19.51 11.29
CA ARG A 178 11.99 -20.40 10.68
C ARG A 178 12.88 -19.69 9.66
N LYS A 179 12.53 -18.47 9.23
CA LYS A 179 13.33 -17.69 8.28
C LYS A 179 14.36 -16.86 9.05
N GLU A 180 15.61 -16.87 8.58
CA GLU A 180 16.69 -16.05 9.17
C GLU A 180 16.32 -14.55 9.22
N LYS A 181 15.67 -14.06 8.17
CA LYS A 181 15.15 -12.69 8.12
C LYS A 181 13.92 -12.59 7.22
N ILE A 182 12.86 -12.01 7.77
CA ILE A 182 11.71 -11.57 6.99
C ILE A 182 12.13 -10.28 6.25
N LYS A 183 12.04 -10.29 4.93
CA LYS A 183 12.35 -9.15 4.04
C LYS A 183 11.20 -8.92 3.07
N GLY A 184 11.23 -7.76 2.43
CA GLY A 184 10.31 -7.42 1.36
C GLY A 184 9.01 -6.78 1.87
N GLU A 185 8.03 -6.76 1.00
CA GLU A 185 6.72 -6.16 1.22
C GLU A 185 5.70 -7.22 1.63
N LEU A 186 4.77 -6.84 2.50
CA LEU A 186 3.75 -7.72 3.06
C LEU A 186 2.37 -7.09 2.94
N VAL A 187 1.42 -7.89 2.48
CA VAL A 187 -0.02 -7.61 2.56
C VAL A 187 -0.65 -8.72 3.39
N VAL A 188 -1.52 -8.37 4.34
CA VAL A 188 -2.13 -9.32 5.27
C VAL A 188 -3.64 -9.22 5.18
N ILE A 189 -4.33 -10.36 5.20
CA ILE A 189 -5.77 -10.48 5.40
C ILE A 189 -6.04 -11.11 6.76
N LEU A 190 -6.94 -10.51 7.53
CA LEU A 190 -7.60 -11.10 8.68
C LEU A 190 -9.01 -11.50 8.24
N ASN A 191 -9.33 -12.79 8.20
CA ASN A 191 -10.64 -13.30 7.79
C ASN A 191 -11.54 -13.51 9.01
#